data_AF-A0A521D0S9-F1
#
_entry.id   AF-A0A521D0S9-F1
#
_cell.length_a   1.000
_cell.length_b   1.000
_cell.length_c   1.000
_cell.angle_alpha   90.00
_cell.angle_beta   90.00
_cell.angle_gamma   90.00
#
_symmetry.space_group_name_H-M   'P 1'
#
loop_
_entity.id
_entity.type
_entity.pdbx_description
1 polymer ?
#
loop_
_entity_poly.entity_id
_entity_poly.type
_entity_poly.pdbx_seq_one_letter_code
_entity_poly.pdbx_strand_id
1 'polypeptide(L)'
;MQESEEYKFKGIPITALIAENIILRLFEGKIVERKTIVENVLDFHLSNGGLKPNGVNYIGPIKKALRKLQKVLQQILQQDIGKSEQVKNLLLTQRKRMITC
;
A
#
# COMPACT_ATOMS: atom_id res chain seq x y z
N MET A 1 1.15 2.26 -29.04
CA MET A 1 2.44 1.69 -28.59
C MET A 1 2.86 2.52 -27.39
N GLN A 2 2.70 2.02 -26.16
CA GLN A 2 3.10 2.78 -24.97
C GLN A 2 4.60 2.63 -24.76
N GLU A 3 5.30 3.76 -24.66
CA GLU A 3 6.73 3.87 -24.41
C GLU A 3 7.16 2.95 -23.28
N SER A 4 8.23 2.21 -23.52
CA SER A 4 8.92 1.46 -22.49
C SER A 4 9.53 2.46 -21.50
N GLU A 5 8.74 2.88 -20.51
CA GLU A 5 9.29 3.50 -19.31
C GLU A 5 10.40 2.58 -18.82
N GLU A 6 11.65 3.04 -18.97
CA GLU A 6 12.79 2.25 -18.56
C GLU A 6 12.63 1.84 -17.11
N TYR A 7 12.81 0.55 -16.85
CA TYR A 7 12.66 0.03 -15.51
C TYR A 7 13.71 0.63 -14.58
N LYS A 8 13.29 1.62 -13.78
CA LYS A 8 14.15 2.45 -12.92
C LYS A 8 14.95 1.71 -11.84
N PHE A 9 14.74 0.40 -11.68
CA PHE A 9 15.42 -0.43 -10.68
C PHE A 9 16.28 -1.54 -11.30
N LYS A 10 16.66 -1.40 -12.57
CA LYS A 10 17.57 -2.32 -13.25
C LYS A 10 18.93 -2.38 -12.53
N GLY A 11 19.44 -3.58 -12.31
CA GLY A 11 20.71 -3.82 -11.59
C GLY A 11 20.66 -3.56 -10.09
N ILE A 12 19.50 -3.23 -9.52
CA ILE A 12 19.35 -2.95 -8.09
C ILE A 12 18.69 -4.16 -7.41
N PRO A 13 19.19 -4.62 -6.25
CA PRO A 13 18.53 -5.65 -5.46
C PRO A 13 17.14 -5.22 -4.98
N ILE A 14 16.18 -6.16 -4.97
CA ILE A 14 14.84 -5.87 -4.48
C ILE A 14 14.86 -5.44 -2.99
N THR A 15 14.36 -4.25 -2.73
CA THR A 15 14.14 -3.71 -1.39
C THR A 15 12.65 -3.61 -1.08
N ALA A 16 12.29 -3.38 0.19
CA ALA A 16 10.89 -3.19 0.56
C ALA A 16 10.25 -1.98 -0.17
N LEU A 17 11.03 -0.93 -0.43
CA LEU A 17 10.54 0.26 -1.15
C LEU A 17 10.29 -0.04 -2.64
N ILE A 18 11.19 -0.82 -3.27
CA ILE A 18 11.03 -1.26 -4.65
C ILE A 18 9.81 -2.18 -4.76
N ALA A 19 9.69 -3.15 -3.85
CA ALA A 19 8.55 -4.05 -3.79
C ALA A 19 7.23 -3.29 -3.62
N GLU A 20 7.17 -2.25 -2.79
CA GLU A 20 5.99 -1.39 -2.62
C GLU A 20 5.57 -0.73 -3.95
N ASN A 21 6.52 -0.14 -4.69
CA ASN A 21 6.24 0.45 -6.00
C ASN A 21 5.70 -0.58 -7.01
N ILE A 22 6.30 -1.77 -7.05
CA ILE A 22 5.87 -2.84 -7.96
C ILE A 22 4.49 -3.35 -7.58
N ILE A 23 4.22 -3.55 -6.28
CA ILE A 23 2.91 -4.02 -5.78
C ILE A 23 1.81 -3.04 -6.20
N LEU A 24 2.01 -1.74 -5.97
CA LEU A 24 1.04 -0.72 -6.36
C LEU A 24 0.81 -0.73 -7.88
N ARG A 25 1.86 -0.88 -8.69
CA ARG A 25 1.73 -0.92 -10.16
C ARG A 25 1.04 -2.19 -10.69
N LEU A 26 1.29 -3.36 -10.11
CA LEU A 26 0.78 -4.64 -10.61
C LEU A 26 -0.62 -5.00 -10.09
N PHE A 27 -0.94 -4.57 -8.87
CA PHE A 27 -2.12 -5.03 -8.14
C PHE A 27 -3.10 -3.91 -7.77
N GLU A 28 -2.99 -2.74 -8.40
CA GLU A 28 -3.98 -1.68 -8.23
C GLU A 28 -5.40 -2.19 -8.51
N GLY A 29 -6.30 -1.97 -7.55
CA GLY A 29 -7.70 -2.37 -7.64
C GLY A 29 -7.98 -3.88 -7.59
N LYS A 30 -7.00 -4.73 -7.28
CA LYS A 30 -7.15 -6.20 -7.26
C LYS A 30 -6.95 -6.79 -5.88
N ILE A 31 -7.82 -7.74 -5.51
CA ILE A 31 -7.64 -8.59 -4.33
C ILE A 31 -6.90 -9.84 -4.78
N VAL A 32 -5.69 -10.05 -4.26
CA VAL A 32 -4.83 -11.18 -4.64
C VAL A 32 -4.22 -11.81 -3.40
N GLU A 33 -4.03 -13.13 -3.43
CA GLU A 33 -3.37 -13.85 -2.37
C GLU A 33 -1.92 -13.39 -2.17
N ARG A 34 -1.47 -13.39 -0.91
CA ARG A 34 -0.10 -12.99 -0.55
C ARG A 34 0.97 -13.77 -1.30
N LYS A 35 0.77 -15.08 -1.50
CA LYS A 35 1.73 -15.95 -2.17
C LYS A 35 1.94 -15.52 -3.62
N THR A 36 0.83 -15.32 -4.34
CA THR A 36 0.81 -14.81 -5.71
C THR A 36 1.45 -13.43 -5.82
N ILE A 37 1.25 -12.53 -4.85
CA ILE A 37 1.92 -11.23 -4.84
C ILE A 37 3.45 -11.39 -4.74
N VAL A 38 3.92 -12.27 -3.86
CA VAL A 38 5.36 -12.50 -3.67
C VAL A 38 6.01 -13.03 -4.94
N GLU A 39 5.40 -14.01 -5.59
CA GLU A 39 5.89 -14.63 -6.82
C GLU A 39 5.92 -13.60 -7.96
N ASN A 40 4.79 -12.96 -8.25
CA ASN A 40 4.67 -12.00 -9.36
C ASN A 40 5.57 -10.76 -9.19
N VAL A 41 5.73 -10.24 -7.98
CA VAL A 41 6.61 -9.07 -7.73
C VAL A 41 8.06 -9.43 -7.99
N LEU A 42 8.48 -10.61 -7.55
CA LEU A 42 9.84 -11.09 -7.78
C LEU A 42 10.09 -11.34 -9.26
N ASP A 43 9.17 -12.06 -9.91
CA ASP A 43 9.28 -12.40 -11.33
C ASP A 43 9.29 -11.14 -12.20
N PHE A 44 8.44 -10.16 -11.89
CA PHE A 44 8.45 -8.87 -12.56
C PHE A 44 9.78 -8.13 -12.36
N HIS A 45 10.30 -8.07 -11.13
CA HIS A 45 11.56 -7.38 -10.84
C HIS A 45 12.72 -8.02 -11.60
N LEU A 46 12.83 -9.35 -11.60
CA LEU A 46 13.89 -10.09 -12.27
C LEU A 46 13.78 -10.00 -13.79
N SER A 47 12.56 -10.13 -14.34
CA SER A 47 12.32 -10.05 -15.79
C SER A 47 12.66 -8.68 -16.36
N ASN A 48 12.58 -7.63 -15.55
CA ASN A 48 12.97 -6.26 -15.92
C ASN A 48 14.45 -5.94 -15.61
N GLY A 49 15.26 -6.95 -15.27
CA GLY A 49 16.70 -6.80 -15.04
C GLY A 49 17.08 -6.33 -13.63
N GLY A 50 16.17 -6.44 -12.66
CA GLY A 50 16.45 -6.28 -11.24
C GLY A 50 17.22 -7.46 -10.65
N LEU A 51 17.75 -7.30 -9.44
CA LEU A 51 18.54 -8.33 -8.77
C LEU A 51 17.79 -8.94 -7.58
N LYS A 52 18.12 -10.20 -7.28
CA LYS A 52 17.71 -10.82 -6.01
C LYS A 52 18.32 -10.04 -4.84
N PRO A 53 17.67 -10.04 -3.67
CA PRO A 53 18.23 -9.38 -2.50
C PRO A 53 19.53 -10.07 -2.07
N ASN A 54 20.45 -9.30 -1.47
CA ASN A 54 21.80 -9.75 -1.08
C ASN A 54 21.82 -10.83 0.03
N GLY A 55 20.70 -11.46 0.36
CA GLY A 55 20.60 -12.51 1.37
C GLY A 55 19.65 -13.64 0.96
N VAL A 56 19.69 -14.74 1.72
CA VAL A 56 18.94 -15.98 1.42
C VAL A 56 17.42 -15.76 1.35
N ASN A 57 16.90 -14.71 2.01
CA ASN A 57 15.46 -14.53 2.20
C ASN A 57 14.89 -13.32 1.43
N TYR A 58 14.48 -13.56 0.18
CA TYR A 58 13.81 -12.56 -0.68
C TYR A 58 12.36 -12.26 -0.28
N ILE A 59 11.78 -13.10 0.55
CA ILE A 59 10.39 -12.95 1.01
C ILE A 59 10.30 -11.82 2.05
N GLY A 60 11.38 -11.55 2.81
CA GLY A 60 11.43 -10.55 3.86
C GLY A 60 11.07 -9.12 3.40
N PRO A 61 11.74 -8.59 2.37
CA PRO A 61 11.44 -7.27 1.81
C PRO A 61 9.98 -7.12 1.35
N ILE A 62 9.44 -8.11 0.65
CA ILE A 62 8.07 -8.08 0.11
C ILE A 62 7.04 -8.13 1.25
N LYS A 63 7.25 -9.00 2.25
CA LYS A 63 6.39 -9.04 3.45
C LYS A 63 6.42 -7.72 4.21
N LYS A 64 7.58 -7.07 4.32
CA LYS A 64 7.73 -5.76 4.98
C LYS A 64 6.94 -4.68 4.22
N ALA A 65 7.02 -4.68 2.89
CA ALA A 65 6.25 -3.78 2.04
C ALA A 65 4.73 -3.96 2.23
N LEU A 66 4.25 -5.21 2.20
CA LEU A 66 2.83 -5.52 2.41
C LEU A 66 2.32 -5.08 3.78
N ARG A 67 3.09 -5.31 4.85
CA ARG A 67 2.72 -4.84 6.21
C ARG A 67 2.65 -3.31 6.27
N LYS A 68 3.54 -2.61 5.58
CA LYS A 68 3.53 -1.14 5.51
C LYS A 68 2.27 -0.66 4.79
N LEU A 69 1.98 -1.21 3.61
CA LEU A 69 0.77 -0.87 2.84
C LEU A 69 -0.52 -1.15 3.64
N GLN A 70 -0.58 -2.28 4.36
CA GLN A 70 -1.71 -2.60 5.22
C GLN A 70 -1.93 -1.54 6.33
N LYS A 71 -0.85 -1.07 6.97
CA LYS A 71 -0.94 -0.02 7.99
C LYS A 71 -1.42 1.31 7.41
N VAL A 72 -0.92 1.69 6.24
CA VAL A 72 -1.35 2.91 5.53
C VAL A 72 -2.84 2.82 5.20
N LEU A 73 -3.30 1.69 4.67
CA LEU A 73 -4.73 1.48 4.40
C LEU A 73 -5.58 1.56 5.68
N GLN A 74 -5.15 0.95 6.78
CA GLN A 74 -5.85 1.05 8.07
C GLN A 74 -5.92 2.50 8.58
N GLN A 75 -4.85 3.28 8.41
CA GLN A 75 -4.83 4.70 8.80
C GLN A 75 -5.76 5.54 7.95
N ILE A 76 -5.80 5.32 6.62
CA ILE A 76 -6.72 6.01 5.71
C ILE A 76 -8.17 5.70 6.11
N LEU A 77 -8.50 4.42 6.33
CA LEU A 77 -9.84 4.01 6.79
C LEU A 77 -10.22 4.66 8.12
N GLN A 78 -9.27 4.87 9.04
CA GLN A 78 -9.52 5.57 10.30
C GLN A 78 -9.75 7.08 10.13
N GLN A 79 -9.14 7.71 9.12
CA GLN A 79 -9.28 9.14 8.85
C GLN A 79 -10.64 9.49 8.21
N ASP A 80 -11.20 8.60 7.38
CA ASP A 80 -12.53 8.81 6.79
C ASP A 80 -13.67 8.59 7.79
N ILE A 81 -13.51 7.67 8.75
CA ILE A 81 -14.49 7.44 9.83
C ILE A 81 -14.51 8.62 10.82
N GLY A 82 -13.40 9.37 10.91
CA GLY A 82 -13.19 10.47 11.85
C GLY A 82 -13.95 11.78 11.56
N LYS A 83 -14.52 11.96 10.35
CA LYS A 83 -15.42 13.11 10.09
C LYS A 83 -16.79 12.95 10.76
N SER A 84 -17.15 11.76 11.25
CA SER A 84 -18.44 11.55 11.90
C SER A 84 -18.48 12.12 13.33
N GLU A 85 -17.36 12.27 14.05
CA GLU A 85 -17.38 12.67 15.46
C GLU A 85 -17.47 14.18 15.68
N GLN A 86 -16.82 14.98 14.82
CA GLN A 86 -16.97 16.44 14.85
C GLN A 86 -18.39 16.87 14.43
N VAL A 87 -19.00 16.16 13.48
CA VAL A 87 -20.41 16.39 13.07
C VAL A 87 -21.38 15.90 14.15
N LYS A 88 -21.13 14.74 14.79
CA LYS A 88 -21.94 14.26 15.93
C LYS A 88 -21.90 15.23 17.11
N ASN A 89 -20.73 15.75 17.49
CA ASN A 89 -20.60 16.72 18.57
C ASN A 89 -21.20 18.08 18.22
N LEU A 90 -21.12 18.50 16.96
CA LEU A 90 -21.81 19.69 16.48
C LEU A 90 -23.34 19.51 16.55
N LEU A 91 -23.87 18.38 16.08
CA LEU A 91 -25.30 18.04 16.17
C LEU A 91 -25.78 17.93 17.62
N LEU A 92 -24.99 17.30 18.51
CA LEU A 92 -25.31 17.16 19.93
C LEU A 92 -25.32 18.52 20.64
N THR A 93 -24.39 19.41 20.28
CA THR A 93 -24.34 20.80 20.79
C THR A 93 -25.50 21.65 20.28
N GLN A 94 -25.88 21.53 19.00
CA GLN A 94 -27.02 22.23 18.42
C GLN A 94 -28.35 21.78 19.07
N ARG A 95 -28.49 20.47 19.36
CA ARG A 95 -29.67 19.89 20.01
C ARG A 95 -29.84 20.34 21.46
N LYS A 96 -28.74 20.50 22.20
CA LYS A 96 -28.76 21.04 23.59
C LYS A 96 -29.22 22.50 23.66
N ARG A 97 -28.99 23.30 22.61
CA ARG A 97 -29.38 24.72 22.55
C ARG A 97 -30.87 24.94 22.24
N MET A 98 -31.53 23.98 21.59
CA MET A 98 -32.96 24.06 21.27
C MET A 98 -33.90 23.69 22.42
N ILE A 99 -33.40 23.03 23.48
CA ILE A 99 -34.22 22.55 24.60
C ILE A 99 -34.23 23.56 25.78
N THR A 100 -33.49 24.67 25.66
CA THR A 100 -33.32 25.67 26.72
C THR A 100 -34.10 26.97 26.49
N CYS A 101 -35.26 26.92 25.82
CA CYS A 101 -36.20 28.04 25.74
C CYS A 101 -37.58 27.60 26.24
#